data_AF-A0A378XK09-F1
#
_entry.id   AF-A0A378XK09-F1
#
_cell.length_a   1.000
_cell.length_b   1.000
_cell.length_c   1.000
_cell.angle_alpha   90.00
_cell.angle_beta   90.00
_cell.angle_gamma   90.00
#
_symmetry.space_group_name_H-M   'P 1'
#
loop_
_entity.id
_entity.type
_entity.pdbx_description
1 polymer ?
#
loop_
_entity_poly.entity_id
_entity_poly.type
_entity_poly.pdbx_seq_one_letter_code
_entity_poly.pdbx_strand_id
1 'polypeptide(L)' 'MEIQSLIKMLNDIGDFYQTMPDKSQAIENMAKHIRAFWDPRMRESMNRYLAEHTEGKSAEGELGEFSLTAYRYMLSHLA' A
#
# COMPACT_ATOMS: atom_id res chain seq x y z
N MET A 1 4.73 7.27 13.56
CA MET A 1 5.63 6.66 12.56
C MET A 1 5.58 7.52 11.33
N GLU A 2 6.72 7.80 10.74
CA GLU A 2 6.84 8.71 9.61
C GLU A 2 6.30 8.09 8.33
N ILE A 3 5.75 8.93 7.44
CA ILE A 3 5.18 8.49 6.17
C ILE A 3 6.23 7.82 5.27
N GLN A 4 7.48 8.28 5.31
CA GLN A 4 8.61 7.68 4.60
C GLN A 4 8.78 6.19 4.95
N SER A 5 8.67 5.85 6.24
CA SER A 5 8.76 4.46 6.70
C SER A 5 7.57 3.64 6.22
N LEU A 6 6.36 4.21 6.20
CA LEU A 6 5.17 3.55 5.68
C LEU A 6 5.28 3.26 4.18
N ILE A 7 5.76 4.23 3.39
CA ILE A 7 6.01 4.06 1.95
C ILE A 7 7.01 2.92 1.72
N LYS A 8 8.13 2.93 2.45
CA LYS A 8 9.14 1.88 2.36
C LYS A 8 8.55 0.50 2.67
N MET A 9 7.87 0.35 3.80
CA MET A 9 7.27 -0.95 4.18
C MET A 9 6.23 -1.41 3.16
N LEU A 10 5.41 -0.50 2.63
CA LEU A 10 4.40 -0.84 1.64
C LEU A 10 5.05 -1.35 0.35
N ASN A 11 6.16 -0.74 -0.07
CA ASN A 11 6.97 -1.22 -1.19
C ASN A 11 7.65 -2.55 -0.90
N ASP A 12 8.26 -2.74 0.27
CA ASP A 12 8.88 -4.01 0.64
C ASP A 12 7.86 -5.18 0.59
N ILE A 13 6.63 -4.93 1.07
CA ILE A 13 5.51 -5.90 0.97
C ILE A 13 5.12 -6.11 -0.50
N GLY A 14 4.99 -5.04 -1.27
CA GLY A 14 4.70 -5.10 -2.69
C GLY A 14 5.73 -5.91 -3.47
N ASP A 15 7.01 -5.74 -3.15
CA ASP A 15 8.12 -6.45 -3.75
C ASP A 15 8.05 -7.97 -3.52
N PHE A 16 7.56 -8.38 -2.36
CA PHE A 16 7.29 -9.79 -2.08
C PHE A 16 6.13 -10.31 -2.93
N TYR A 17 4.96 -9.66 -2.86
CA TYR A 17 3.74 -10.14 -3.51
C TYR A 17 3.81 -10.07 -5.04
N GLN A 18 4.53 -9.10 -5.62
CA GLN A 18 4.67 -8.99 -7.07
C GLN A 18 5.41 -10.19 -7.69
N THR A 19 6.14 -11.00 -6.92
CA THR A 19 6.78 -12.22 -7.43
C THR A 19 5.79 -13.35 -7.71
N MET A 20 4.55 -13.25 -7.20
CA MET A 20 3.53 -14.27 -7.41
C MET A 20 3.06 -14.31 -8.88
N PRO A 21 2.76 -15.51 -9.43
CA PRO A 21 2.36 -15.67 -10.83
C PRO A 21 1.00 -15.07 -11.14
N ASP A 22 0.03 -15.20 -10.23
CA ASP A 22 -1.30 -14.61 -10.37
C ASP A 22 -1.31 -13.20 -9.75
N LYS A 23 -1.28 -12.18 -10.61
CA LYS A 23 -1.22 -10.78 -10.19
C LYS A 23 -2.49 -10.31 -9.50
N SER A 24 -3.66 -10.76 -9.95
CA SER A 24 -4.94 -10.38 -9.36
C SER A 24 -5.05 -10.96 -7.95
N GLN A 25 -4.71 -12.24 -7.79
CA GLN A 25 -4.69 -12.87 -6.48
C GLN A 25 -3.64 -12.25 -5.56
N ALA A 26 -2.48 -11.86 -6.09
CA ALA A 26 -1.43 -11.20 -5.33
C ALA A 26 -1.85 -9.83 -4.79
N ILE A 27 -2.52 -9.01 -5.61
CA ILE A 27 -3.10 -7.72 -5.22
C ILE A 27 -4.09 -7.90 -4.07
N GLU A 28 -5.02 -8.84 -4.20
CA GLU A 28 -6.02 -9.12 -3.16
C GLU A 28 -5.35 -9.61 -1.86
N ASN A 29 -4.37 -10.51 -1.97
CA ASN A 29 -3.67 -11.05 -0.81
C ASN A 29 -2.85 -9.98 -0.08
N MET A 30 -2.17 -9.10 -0.83
CA MET A 30 -1.45 -7.96 -0.25
C MET A 30 -2.42 -7.00 0.45
N ALA A 31 -3.55 -6.68 -0.17
CA ALA A 31 -4.58 -5.83 0.43
C ALA A 31 -5.11 -6.41 1.75
N LYS A 32 -5.39 -7.72 1.79
CA LYS A 32 -5.79 -8.43 3.01
C LYS A 32 -4.68 -8.40 4.07
N HIS A 33 -3.42 -8.60 3.67
CA HIS A 33 -2.27 -8.53 4.57
C HIS A 33 -2.15 -7.16 5.23
N ILE A 34 -2.18 -6.07 4.44
CA ILE A 34 -2.11 -4.70 4.96
C ILE A 34 -3.24 -4.47 5.96
N ARG A 35 -4.48 -4.82 5.61
CA ARG A 35 -5.64 -4.64 6.51
C ARG A 35 -5.50 -5.42 7.83
N ALA A 36 -4.98 -6.65 7.76
CA ALA A 36 -4.87 -7.53 8.93
C ALA A 36 -3.73 -7.12 9.88
N PHE A 37 -2.61 -6.64 9.35
CA PHE A 37 -1.39 -6.42 10.14
C PHE A 37 -1.08 -4.95 10.41
N TRP A 38 -1.60 -4.00 9.62
CA TRP A 38 -1.37 -2.58 9.89
C TRP A 38 -2.36 -2.03 10.91
N ASP A 39 -1.81 -1.35 11.93
CA ASP A 39 -2.58 -0.58 12.88
C ASP A 39 -3.50 0.43 12.14
N PRO A 40 -4.74 0.65 12.61
CA PRO A 40 -5.65 1.64 12.00
C PRO A 40 -5.00 3.00 11.74
N ARG A 41 -4.14 3.49 12.64
CA ARG A 41 -3.45 4.79 12.51
C ARG A 41 -2.43 4.81 11.38
N MET A 42 -1.82 3.66 11.06
CA MET A 42 -0.90 3.52 9.93
C MET A 42 -1.69 3.65 8.62
N ARG A 43 -2.86 3.00 8.54
CA ARG A 43 -3.76 3.11 7.38
C ARG A 43 -4.30 4.52 7.22
N GLU A 44 -4.72 5.18 8.29
CA GLU A 44 -5.15 6.58 8.26
C GLU A 44 -4.05 7.52 7.75
N SER A 45 -2.81 7.33 8.20
CA SER A 45 -1.68 8.15 7.75
C SER A 45 -1.40 7.98 6.26
N MET A 46 -1.44 6.75 5.76
CA MET A 46 -1.28 6.47 4.33
C MET A 46 -2.48 6.98 3.50
N ASN A 47 -3.70 6.93 4.05
CA ASN A 47 -4.88 7.51 3.40
C ASN A 47 -4.75 9.03 3.22
N ARG A 48 -4.31 9.75 4.26
CA ARG A 48 -4.07 11.20 4.16
C ARG A 48 -2.99 11.50 3.11
N TYR A 49 -1.89 10.76 3.16
CA TYR A 49 -0.82 10.88 2.16
C TYR A 49 -1.34 10.70 0.72
N LEU A 50 -2.13 9.65 0.46
CA LEU A 50 -2.67 9.39 -0.89
C LEU A 50 -3.78 10.36 -1.32
N ALA A 51 -4.42 11.05 -0.37
CA ALA A 51 -5.35 12.14 -0.68
C ALA A 51 -4.62 13.39 -1.20
N GLU A 52 -3.43 13.67 -0.64
CA GLU A 52 -2.58 14.81 -1.04
C GLU A 52 -1.70 14.47 -2.26
N HIS A 53 -1.26 13.22 -2.35
CA HIS A 53 -0.36 12.71 -3.38
C HIS A 53 -1.00 11.52 -4.10
N THR A 54 -1.96 11.82 -4.98
CA THR A 54 -2.78 10.79 -5.63
C THR A 54 -1.95 9.80 -6.45
N GLU A 55 -0.85 10.24 -7.05
CA GLU A 55 0.09 9.38 -7.80
C GLU A 55 1.01 8.53 -6.90
N GLY A 56 0.92 8.68 -5.57
CA GLY A 56 1.79 8.01 -4.61
C GLY A 56 3.23 8.50 -4.66
N LYS A 57 3.44 9.75 -5.10
CA LYS A 57 4.75 10.38 -5.33
C LYS A 57 4.85 11.70 -4.57
N SER A 58 5.97 11.89 -3.88
CA SER A 58 6.23 13.05 -3.01
C SER A 58 7.73 13.22 -2.75
N ALA A 59 8.13 14.26 -2.01
CA ALA A 59 9.52 14.42 -1.56
C ALA A 59 9.94 13.33 -0.56
N GLU A 60 8.97 12.74 0.13
CA GLU A 60 9.12 11.70 1.14
C GLU A 60 9.31 10.30 0.53
N GLY A 61 9.04 10.13 -0.76
CA GLY A 61 9.18 8.86 -1.46
C GLY A 61 8.11 8.62 -2.52
N GLU A 62 8.21 7.45 -3.13
CA GLU A 62 7.33 6.96 -4.20
C GLU A 62 6.86 5.54 -3.91
N LEU A 63 5.57 5.29 -4.10
CA LEU A 63 5.01 3.94 -4.12
C LEU A 63 5.20 3.30 -5.49
N GLY A 64 5.68 2.05 -5.50
CA GLY A 64 5.66 1.24 -6.71
C GLY A 64 4.22 1.03 -7.21
N GLU A 65 4.07 0.86 -8.52
CA GLU A 65 2.76 0.70 -9.16
C GLU A 65 1.94 -0.44 -8.55
N PHE A 66 2.59 -1.58 -8.28
CA PHE A 66 1.95 -2.74 -7.65
C PHE A 66 1.44 -2.39 -6.23
N SER A 67 2.28 -1.75 -5.42
CA SER A 67 1.96 -1.34 -4.05
C SER A 67 0.79 -0.36 -4.00
N LEU A 68 0.82 0.65 -4.88
CA LEU A 68 -0.25 1.64 -5.00
C LEU A 68 -1.57 0.98 -5.44
N THR A 69 -1.50 0.06 -6.40
CA THR A 69 -2.66 -0.70 -6.89
C THR A 69 -3.27 -1.55 -5.78
N ALA A 70 -2.45 -2.31 -5.05
CA ALA A 70 -2.91 -3.14 -3.94
C ALA A 70 -3.51 -2.32 -2.81
N TYR A 71 -2.92 -1.18 -2.48
CA TYR A 71 -3.46 -0.30 -1.45
C TYR A 71 -4.81 0.30 -1.87
N ARG A 72 -4.95 0.75 -3.11
CA ARG A 72 -6.24 1.23 -3.66
C ARG A 72 -7.29 0.13 -3.73
N TYR A 73 -6.89 -1.10 -4.06
CA TYR A 73 -7.77 -2.25 -4.00
C TYR A 73 -8.32 -2.45 -2.59
N MET A 74 -7.46 -2.37 -1.56
CA MET A 74 -7.88 -2.45 -0.16
C MET A 74 -8.92 -1.38 0.18
N LEU A 75 -8.71 -0.12 -0.22
CA LEU A 75 -9.64 0.98 0.08
C LEU A 75 -11.00 0.82 -0.60
N SER A 76 -11.04 0.21 -1.79
CA SER A 76 -12.27 0.03 -2.56
C SER A 76 -13.06 -1.22 -2.21
N HIS A 77 -12.39 -2.27 -1.69
CA HIS A 77 -13.00 -3.59 -1.50
C HIS A 77 -13.03 -4.07 -0.05
N LEU A 78 -12.20 -3.50 0.83
CA LEU A 78 -11.99 -4.00 2.20
C LEU A 78 -12.14 -2.92 3.29
N ALA A 79 -12.73 -1.77 2.96
CA ALA A 79 -13.02 -0.70 3.93
C ALA A 79 -13.98 -1.18 5.03
#